data_AF-A0A935FK89-F1
#
_entry.id   AF-A0A935FK89-F1
#
_cell.length_a   1.000
_cell.length_b   1.000
_cell.length_c   1.000
_cell.angle_alpha   90.00
_cell.angle_beta   90.00
_cell.angle_gamma   90.00
#
_symmetry.space_group_name_H-M   'P 1'
#
loop_
_entity.id
_entity.type
_entity.pdbx_description
1 polymer ?
#
loop_
_entity_poly.entity_id
_entity_poly.type
_entity_poly.pdbx_seq_one_letter_code
_entity_poly.pdbx_strand_id
1 'polypeptide(L)' 'MQRYAIGTHQIALQRKSTLASCMAFDELYGLGYASYRRYADEVSAVTAEQLRAVARRYLVEQRRVVAIVRPEGA' A
#
# COMPACT_ATOMS: atom_id res chain seq x y z
N MET A 1 6.76 12.82 0.88
CA MET A 1 5.96 11.58 1.03
C MET A 1 6.12 10.63 -0.16
N GLN A 2 5.77 11.02 -1.39
CA GLN A 2 5.91 10.12 -2.58
C GLN A 2 7.33 9.57 -2.77
N ARG A 3 8.36 10.42 -2.74
CA ARG A 3 9.78 10.00 -2.85
C ARG A 3 10.20 8.97 -1.80
N TYR A 4 9.68 9.11 -0.58
CA TYR A 4 9.94 8.15 0.50
C TYR A 4 9.29 6.79 0.18
N ALA A 5 8.01 6.79 -0.20
CA ALA A 5 7.29 5.56 -0.56
C ALA A 5 7.94 4.82 -1.74
N ILE A 6 8.41 5.55 -2.75
CA ILE A 6 9.15 4.98 -3.89
C ILE A 6 10.48 4.40 -3.43
N GLY A 7 11.26 5.14 -2.63
CA GLY A 7 12.54 4.69 -2.11
C GLY A 7 12.42 3.42 -1.26
N THR A 8 11.48 3.40 -0.31
CA THR A 8 11.23 2.23 0.54
C THR A 8 10.85 1.00 -0.29
N HIS A 9 9.99 1.16 -1.30
CA HIS A 9 9.61 0.06 -2.18
C HIS A 9 10.80 -0.50 -2.96
N GLN A 10 11.63 0.37 -3.55
CA GLN A 10 12.83 -0.04 -4.29
C GLN A 10 13.84 -0.80 -3.41
N ILE A 11 14.04 -0.34 -2.16
CA ILE A 11 14.88 -1.04 -1.19
C ILE A 11 14.29 -2.41 -0.84
N ALA A 12 12.96 -2.50 -0.66
CA ALA A 12 12.29 -3.77 -0.35
C ALA A 12 12.45 -4.81 -1.46
N LEU A 13 12.40 -4.40 -2.73
CA LEU A 13 12.55 -5.26 -3.90
C LEU A 13 13.95 -5.88 -4.05
N GLN A 14 14.96 -5.38 -3.34
CA GLN A 14 16.30 -6.00 -3.34
C GLN A 14 16.30 -7.40 -2.73
N ARG A 15 15.29 -7.75 -1.91
CA ARG A 15 15.13 -9.08 -1.35
C ARG A 15 14.36 -9.97 -2.33
N LYS A 16 14.95 -11.11 -2.70
CA LYS A 16 14.34 -12.08 -3.64
C LYS A 16 12.97 -12.59 -3.19
N SER A 17 12.77 -12.79 -1.88
CA SER A 17 11.49 -13.20 -1.32
C SER A 17 10.40 -12.14 -1.50
N THR A 18 10.73 -10.86 -1.28
CA THR A 18 9.80 -9.75 -1.53
C THR A 18 9.39 -9.72 -3.00
N LEU A 19 10.36 -9.78 -3.91
CA LEU A 19 10.10 -9.75 -5.34
C LEU A 19 9.23 -10.95 -5.78
N ALA A 20 9.53 -12.16 -5.31
CA ALA A 20 8.74 -13.35 -5.62
C ALA A 20 7.30 -13.24 -5.12
N SER A 21 7.10 -12.76 -3.89
CA SER A 21 5.75 -12.52 -3.35
C SER A 21 4.99 -11.46 -4.14
N CYS A 22 5.63 -10.35 -4.51
CA CYS A 22 5.02 -9.33 -5.36
C CYS A 22 4.57 -9.93 -6.71
N MET A 23 5.46 -10.65 -7.40
CA MET A 23 5.13 -11.28 -8.68
C MET A 23 3.96 -12.27 -8.56
N ALA A 24 3.98 -13.13 -7.54
CA ALA A 24 2.95 -14.15 -7.36
C ALA A 24 1.58 -13.56 -7.01
N PHE A 25 1.53 -12.61 -6.08
CA PHE A 25 0.27 -12.00 -5.66
C PHE A 25 -0.28 -11.03 -6.69
N ASP A 26 0.59 -10.27 -7.37
CA ASP A 26 0.12 -9.33 -8.38
C ASP A 26 -0.42 -10.06 -9.63
N GLU A 27 0.14 -11.22 -9.98
CA GLU A 27 -0.47 -12.11 -10.98
C GLU A 27 -1.81 -12.67 -10.50
N LEU A 28 -1.86 -13.17 -9.25
CA LEU A 28 -3.09 -13.72 -8.65
C LEU A 28 -4.24 -12.70 -8.61
N TYR A 29 -3.94 -11.44 -8.35
CA TYR A 29 -4.92 -10.35 -8.29
C TYR A 29 -5.19 -9.70 -9.66
N GLY A 30 -4.55 -10.15 -10.74
CA GLY A 30 -4.78 -9.66 -12.10
C GLY A 30 -4.06 -8.35 -12.46
N LEU A 31 -3.09 -7.91 -11.66
CA LEU A 31 -2.23 -6.75 -11.94
C LEU A 31 -1.07 -7.09 -12.89
N GLY A 32 -0.75 -8.40 -12.98
CA GLY A 32 0.32 -8.99 -13.78
C GLY A 32 1.67 -9.00 -13.04
N TYR A 33 2.46 -10.05 -13.23
CA TYR A 33 3.73 -10.28 -12.50
C TYR A 33 4.75 -9.12 -12.57
N ALA A 34 4.66 -8.26 -13.60
CA ALA A 34 5.57 -7.13 -13.82
C ALA A 34 5.04 -5.78 -13.29
N SER A 35 3.89 -5.77 -12.62
CA SER A 35 3.27 -4.61 -11.93
C SER A 35 4.25 -3.75 -11.13
N TYR A 36 5.15 -4.38 -10.37
CA TYR A 36 6.13 -3.71 -9.50
C TYR A 36 7.00 -2.68 -10.25
N ARG A 37 7.17 -2.84 -11.57
CA ARG A 37 7.93 -1.90 -12.41
C ARG A 37 7.21 -0.56 -12.61
N ARG A 38 5.88 -0.55 -12.56
CA ARG A 38 5.05 0.65 -12.74
C ARG A 38 4.82 1.42 -11.44
N TYR A 39 5.13 0.82 -10.29
CA TYR A 39 4.86 1.39 -8.97
C TYR A 39 5.39 2.83 -8.81
N ALA A 40 6.60 3.11 -9.28
CA ALA A 40 7.20 4.44 -9.15
C ALA A 40 6.43 5.51 -9.95
N ASP A 41 6.01 5.17 -11.16
CA ASP A 41 5.25 6.07 -12.04
C ASP A 41 3.84 6.28 -11.49
N GLU A 42 3.16 5.21 -11.09
CA GLU A 42 1.82 5.24 -10.52
C GLU A 42 1.76 6.06 -9.21
N VAL A 43 2.74 5.88 -8.31
CA VAL A 43 2.82 6.68 -7.07
C VAL A 43 3.14 8.15 -7.33
N SER A 44 3.98 8.43 -8.34
CA SER A 44 4.32 9.81 -8.72
C SER A 44 3.15 10.54 -9.37
N ALA A 45 2.27 9.83 -10.06
CA ALA A 45 1.07 10.37 -10.69
C ALA A 45 -0.06 10.71 -9.70
N VAL A 46 0.04 10.28 -8.43
CA VAL A 46 -1.00 10.56 -7.42
C VAL A 46 -1.13 12.05 -7.16
N THR A 47 -2.36 12.56 -7.26
CA THR A 47 -2.68 13.97 -6.99
C THR A 47 -3.23 14.19 -5.59
N ALA A 48 -3.14 15.44 -5.11
CA ALA A 48 -3.73 15.83 -3.83
C ALA A 48 -5.27 15.68 -3.82
N GLU A 49 -5.92 15.84 -4.97
CA GLU A 49 -7.37 15.65 -5.10
C GLU A 49 -7.76 14.18 -4.93
N GLN A 50 -7.05 13.27 -5.61
CA GLN A 50 -7.26 11.82 -5.46
C GLN A 50 -7.03 11.39 -4.01
N LEU A 51 -5.99 11.91 -3.36
CA LEU A 51 -5.71 11.63 -1.96
C LEU A 51 -6.87 12.07 -1.05
N ARG A 52 -7.38 13.29 -1.24
CA ARG A 52 -8.54 13.81 -0.49
C ARG A 52 -9.81 13.00 -0.77
N ALA A 53 -10.02 12.55 -2.00
CA ALA A 53 -11.17 11.73 -2.38
C ALA A 53 -11.13 10.36 -1.69
N VAL A 54 -9.96 9.70 -1.66
CA VAL A 54 -9.75 8.43 -0.93
C VAL A 54 -9.97 8.61 0.57
N ALA A 55 -9.41 9.67 1.16
CA ALA A 55 -9.59 9.95 2.59
C ALA A 55 -11.08 10.11 2.94
N ARG A 56 -11.84 10.89 2.17
CA ARG A 56 -13.29 11.05 2.36
C ARG A 56 -14.10 9.77 2.15
N ARG A 57 -13.61 8.85 1.31
CA ARG A 57 -14.31 7.58 1.03
C ARG A 57 -14.14 6.54 2.14
N TYR A 58 -12.94 6.45 2.72
CA TYR A 58 -12.60 5.35 3.64
C TYR A 58 -12.49 5.76 5.10
N LEU A 59 -12.08 7.00 5.40
CA LEU A 59 -11.93 7.51 6.76
C LEU A 59 -13.25 8.13 7.24
N VAL A 60 -14.31 7.31 7.29
CA VAL A 60 -15.65 7.71 7.72
C VAL A 60 -16.00 7.05 9.04
N GLU A 61 -16.56 7.82 9.98
CA GLU A 61 -16.85 7.34 11.34
C GLU A 61 -17.78 6.12 11.33
N GLN A 62 -18.73 6.07 10.40
CA GLN A 62 -19.70 4.97 10.27
C GLN A 62 -19.04 3.63 9.91
N ARG A 63 -17.80 3.64 9.41
CA ARG A 63 -17.02 2.44 9.05
C ARG A 63 -15.81 2.25 9.95
N ARG A 64 -15.73 2.99 11.05
CA ARG A 64 -14.62 2.92 12.00
C ARG A 64 -14.80 1.70 12.91
N VAL A 65 -13.75 0.89 13.01
CA VAL A 65 -13.64 -0.21 13.97
C VAL A 65 -12.53 0.13 14.95
N VAL A 66 -12.82 0.02 16.25
CA VAL A 66 -11.85 0.26 17.33
C VAL A 66 -11.70 -1.01 18.15
N ALA A 67 -10.50 -1.57 18.15
CA ALA A 67 -10.13 -2.66 19.03
C ALA A 67 -9.14 -2.14 20.08
N ILE A 68 -9.45 -2.34 21.36
CA ILE A 68 -8.57 -1.98 22.48
C ILE A 68 -8.21 -3.28 23.20
N VAL A 69 -6.92 -3.61 23.23
CA VAL A 69 -6.41 -4.76 23.99
C VAL A 69 -5.88 -4.23 25.32
N ARG A 70 -6.30 -4.86 26.41
CA ARG A 70 -5.78 -4.60 27.76
C ARG A 70 -5.27 -5.91 28.37
N PRO A 71 -4.22 -5.85 29.21
CA PRO A 71 -3.80 -7.00 29.99
C PRO A 71 -4.95 -7.48 30.90
N GLU A 72 -4.93 -8.76 31.27
CA GLU A 72 -5.91 -9.28 32.24
C GLU A 72 -5.74 -8.56 33.59
N GLY A 73 -6.83 -7.95 34.08
CA GLY A 73 -6.89 -7.29 35.40
C GLY A 73 -6.89 -5.75 35.40
N ALA A 74 -7.09 -5.08 34.27
CA ALA A 74 -7.19 -3.61 34.14
C ALA A 74 -8.63 -3.09 33.98
#